data_AF-A0A2G8THA7-F1
#
_entry.id   AF-A0A2G8THA7-F1
#
_cell.length_a   1.000
_cell.length_b   1.000
_cell.length_c   1.000
_cell.angle_alpha   90.00
_cell.angle_beta   90.00
_cell.angle_gamma   90.00
#
_symmetry.space_group_name_H-M   'P 1'
#
loop_
_entity.id
_entity.type
_entity.pdbx_description
1 polymer ?
#
loop_
_entity_poly.entity_id
_entity_poly.type
_entity_poly.pdbx_seq_one_letter_code
_entity_poly.pdbx_strand_id
1 'polypeptide(L)'
;METSVEIIAKTIWHRGDRITGRDIFDFALIAEREPAVLMQARQFMTRHAVAVFQQLDERYVQLKQQFDAIDVLNFHPTFDRACHILRVSLTEMIEPPG
;
A
#
# COMPACT_ATOMS: atom_id res chain seq x y z
N MET A 1 -18.53 13.38 2.33
CA MET A 1 -17.27 13.76 3.01
C MET A 1 -16.22 12.77 2.53
N GLU A 2 -15.20 13.24 1.83
CA GLU A 2 -14.05 12.39 1.48
C GLU A 2 -13.28 12.14 2.78
N THR A 3 -13.27 10.89 3.27
CA THR A 3 -12.51 10.51 4.45
C THR A 3 -11.03 10.79 4.18
N SER A 4 -10.28 11.32 5.14
CA SER A 4 -8.86 11.65 4.97
C SER A 4 -8.03 10.51 4.39
N VAL A 5 -8.47 9.27 4.61
CA VAL A 5 -7.92 8.02 4.09
C VAL A 5 -8.11 7.85 2.57
N GLU A 6 -9.24 8.26 2.01
CA GLU A 6 -9.47 8.18 0.55
C GLU A 6 -8.56 9.16 -0.20
N ILE A 7 -8.31 10.34 0.38
CA ILE A 7 -7.36 11.33 -0.15
C ILE A 7 -5.93 10.77 -0.11
N ILE A 8 -5.57 10.05 0.96
CA ILE A 8 -4.26 9.38 1.09
C ILE A 8 -4.14 8.26 0.05
N ALA A 9 -5.14 7.38 -0.06
CA ALA A 9 -5.15 6.29 -1.04
C ALA A 9 -5.05 6.84 -2.48
N LYS A 10 -5.81 7.89 -2.81
CA LYS A 10 -5.68 8.58 -4.10
C LYS A 10 -4.29 9.17 -4.26
N THR A 11 -3.72 9.83 -3.26
CA THR A 11 -2.38 10.44 -3.36
C THR A 11 -1.28 9.40 -3.60
N ILE A 12 -1.32 8.28 -2.88
CA ILE A 12 -0.39 7.15 -3.02
C ILE A 12 -0.42 6.62 -4.46
N TRP A 13 -1.63 6.44 -5.01
CA TRP A 13 -1.80 5.80 -6.32
C TRP A 13 -1.86 6.78 -7.51
N HIS A 14 -2.10 8.07 -7.29
CA HIS A 14 -2.06 9.12 -8.31
C HIS A 14 -0.65 9.60 -8.63
N ARG A 15 0.34 9.42 -7.73
CA ARG A 15 1.75 9.79 -8.02
C ARG A 15 2.41 8.95 -9.11
N GLY A 16 1.69 7.96 -9.65
CA GLY A 16 1.99 7.33 -10.92
C GLY A 16 3.11 6.32 -10.80
N ASP A 17 2.75 5.04 -10.87
CA ASP A 17 3.64 3.91 -11.16
C ASP A 17 4.92 3.78 -10.31
N ARG A 18 5.14 4.59 -9.27
CA ARG A 18 6.33 4.56 -8.42
C ARG A 18 5.95 4.59 -6.96
N ILE A 19 5.80 3.41 -6.39
CA ILE A 19 5.58 3.23 -4.96
C ILE A 19 6.85 3.61 -4.18
N THR A 20 6.67 4.16 -2.98
CA THR A 20 7.74 4.46 -2.01
C THR A 20 7.57 3.65 -0.72
N GLY A 21 8.60 3.63 0.14
CA GLY A 21 8.51 2.97 1.44
C GLY A 21 7.37 3.54 2.31
N ARG A 22 7.09 4.84 2.20
CA ARG A 22 5.98 5.51 2.90
C ARG A 22 4.62 5.03 2.40
N ASP A 23 4.47 4.89 1.10
CA ASP A 23 3.23 4.37 0.50
C ASP A 23 2.92 2.94 0.98
N ILE A 24 3.95 2.08 1.09
CA ILE A 24 3.81 0.71 1.60
C ILE A 24 3.37 0.72 3.07
N PHE A 25 3.95 1.61 3.88
CA PHE A 25 3.57 1.78 5.28
C PHE A 25 2.12 2.28 5.44
N ASP A 26 1.76 3.37 4.74
CA ASP A 26 0.43 3.95 4.80
C ASP A 26 -0.62 2.95 4.29
N PHE A 27 -0.31 2.19 3.24
CA PHE A 27 -1.19 1.13 2.76
C PHE A 27 -1.42 0.07 3.85
N ALA A 28 -0.37 -0.45 4.47
CA ALA A 28 -0.49 -1.49 5.50
C ALA A 28 -1.29 -0.97 6.70
N LEU A 29 -1.07 0.29 7.08
CA LEU A 29 -1.83 0.95 8.14
C LEU A 29 -3.33 1.03 7.80
N ILE A 30 -3.66 1.48 6.59
CA ILE A 30 -5.05 1.61 6.14
C ILE A 30 -5.71 0.23 5.98
N ALA A 31 -4.99 -0.77 5.47
CA ALA A 31 -5.48 -2.13 5.34
C ALA A 31 -5.85 -2.74 6.69
N GLU A 32 -5.09 -2.45 7.75
CA GLU A 32 -5.39 -2.95 9.10
C GLU A 32 -6.45 -2.12 9.83
N ARG A 33 -6.49 -0.79 9.63
CA ARG A 33 -7.40 0.09 10.37
C ARG A 33 -8.74 0.29 9.68
N GLU A 34 -8.74 0.42 8.36
CA GLU A 34 -9.89 0.83 7.56
C GLU A 34 -9.96 0.05 6.21
N PRO A 35 -10.03 -1.30 6.24
CA PRO A 35 -10.05 -2.12 5.03
C PRO A 35 -11.22 -1.80 4.09
N ALA A 36 -12.36 -1.34 4.63
CA ALA A 36 -13.53 -0.93 3.84
C ALA A 36 -13.24 0.29 2.94
N VAL A 37 -12.38 1.21 3.36
CA VAL A 37 -11.98 2.37 2.55
C VAL A 37 -11.02 1.93 1.45
N LEU A 38 -10.12 1.01 1.77
CA LEU A 38 -9.21 0.41 0.80
C LEU A 38 -9.97 -0.27 -0.35
N MET A 39 -11.05 -0.99 -0.04
CA MET A 39 -11.91 -1.64 -1.04
C MET A 39 -12.62 -0.64 -1.97
N GLN A 40 -12.96 0.56 -1.50
CA GLN A 40 -13.54 1.60 -2.37
C GLN A 40 -12.53 2.10 -3.42
N ALA A 41 -11.23 2.04 -3.10
CA ALA A 41 -10.15 2.40 -4.00
C ALA A 41 -9.63 1.23 -4.87
N ARG A 42 -10.23 0.03 -4.80
CA ARG A 42 -9.71 -1.18 -5.49
C ARG A 42 -9.48 -0.96 -6.99
N GLN A 43 -10.36 -0.21 -7.65
CA GLN A 43 -10.30 -0.01 -9.11
C GLN A 43 -9.02 0.72 -9.54
N PHE A 44 -8.49 1.59 -8.68
CA PHE A 44 -7.24 2.29 -8.93
C PHE A 44 -6.04 1.41 -8.55
N MET A 45 -6.16 0.66 -7.46
CA MET A 45 -5.09 -0.22 -6.94
C MET A 45 -4.79 -1.40 -7.89
N THR A 46 -5.83 -2.08 -8.35
CA THR A 46 -5.72 -3.24 -9.25
C THR A 46 -5.04 -2.89 -10.58
N ARG A 47 -5.27 -1.68 -11.11
CA ARG A 47 -4.62 -1.19 -12.34
C ARG A 47 -3.09 -1.09 -12.21
N HIS A 48 -2.59 -0.76 -11.03
CA HIS A 48 -1.16 -0.56 -10.76
C HIS A 48 -0.51 -1.72 -10.01
N ALA A 49 -1.27 -2.74 -9.60
CA ALA A 49 -0.78 -3.84 -8.77
C ALA A 49 0.43 -4.57 -9.38
N VAL A 50 0.42 -4.80 -10.69
CA VAL A 50 1.54 -5.46 -11.39
C VAL A 50 2.83 -4.64 -11.29
N ALA A 51 2.77 -3.32 -11.55
CA ALA A 51 3.92 -2.43 -11.44
C ALA A 51 4.42 -2.26 -10.01
N VAL A 52 3.50 -2.35 -9.04
CA VAL A 52 3.84 -2.37 -7.61
C VAL A 52 4.64 -3.63 -7.27
N PHE A 53 4.18 -4.81 -7.69
CA PHE A 53 4.88 -6.06 -7.43
C PHE A 53 6.27 -6.09 -8.04
N GLN A 54 6.44 -5.57 -9.25
CA GLN A 54 7.74 -5.43 -9.89
C GLN A 54 8.67 -4.51 -9.09
N GLN A 55 8.18 -3.35 -8.64
CA GLN A 55 9.01 -2.44 -7.86
C GLN A 55 9.36 -2.95 -6.47
N LEU A 56 8.47 -3.73 -5.83
CA LEU A 56 8.80 -4.38 -4.56
C LEU A 56 10.04 -5.27 -4.70
N ASP A 57 10.20 -5.90 -5.86
CA ASP A 57 11.34 -6.76 -6.17
C ASP A 57 12.56 -5.91 -6.58
N GLU A 58 12.43 -5.08 -7.62
CA GLU A 58 13.52 -4.31 -8.20
C GLU A 58 14.11 -3.26 -7.25
N ARG A 59 13.27 -2.68 -6.37
CA ARG A 59 13.63 -1.56 -5.49
C ARG A 59 13.58 -1.94 -4.03
N TYR A 60 13.60 -3.23 -3.68
CA TYR A 60 13.46 -3.73 -2.31
C TYR A 60 14.33 -2.96 -1.30
N VAL A 61 15.63 -2.81 -1.57
CA VAL A 61 16.58 -2.15 -0.67
C VAL A 61 16.22 -0.67 -0.45
N GLN A 62 15.91 0.05 -1.52
CA GLN A 62 15.54 1.47 -1.44
C GLN A 62 14.20 1.68 -0.73
N LEU A 63 13.23 0.80 -0.98
CA LEU A 63 11.91 0.85 -0.34
C LEU A 63 12.03 0.54 1.15
N LYS A 64 12.83 -0.48 1.51
CA LYS A 64 13.12 -0.82 2.90
C LYS A 64 13.79 0.34 3.62
N GLN A 65 14.79 1.01 3.02
CA GLN A 65 15.45 2.16 3.65
C GLN A 65 14.49 3.32 3.89
N GLN A 66 13.64 3.65 2.91
CA GLN A 66 12.61 4.68 3.09
C GLN A 66 11.60 4.30 4.16
N PHE A 67 11.22 3.02 4.23
CA PHE A 67 10.30 2.51 5.22
C PHE A 67 10.87 2.57 6.64
N ASP A 68 12.14 2.17 6.81
CA ASP A 68 12.85 2.18 8.09
C ASP A 68 13.04 3.62 8.62
N ALA A 69 13.16 4.59 7.71
CA ALA A 69 13.23 6.01 8.04
C ALA A 69 11.88 6.61 8.50
N ILE A 70 10.78 5.86 8.44
CA ILE A 70 9.48 6.33 8.91
C ILE A 70 9.45 6.27 10.42
N ASP A 71 9.58 7.43 11.06
CA ASP A 71 9.36 7.59 12.50
C ASP A 71 7.85 7.61 12.79
N VAL A 72 7.38 6.62 13.53
CA VAL A 72 5.96 6.40 13.82
C VAL A 72 5.78 6.06 15.29
N LEU A 73 4.87 6.78 15.97
CA LEU A 73 4.72 6.68 17.43
C LEU A 73 3.94 5.44 17.89
N ASN A 74 3.10 4.83 17.03
CA ASN A 74 2.08 3.85 17.47
C ASN A 74 1.84 2.66 16.52
N PHE A 75 2.59 2.53 15.43
CA PHE A 75 2.40 1.43 14.48
C PHE A 75 3.74 1.05 13.85
N HIS A 76 4.28 -0.12 14.20
CA HIS A 76 5.63 -0.55 13.80
C HIS A 76 5.61 -1.90 13.05
N PRO A 77 4.87 -2.04 11.93
CA PRO A 77 5.03 -3.20 11.07
C PRO A 77 6.48 -3.27 10.58
N THR A 78 7.02 -4.47 10.43
CA THR A 78 8.25 -4.64 9.67
C THR A 78 7.97 -4.39 8.19
N PHE A 79 8.99 -3.99 7.43
CA PHE A 79 8.87 -3.81 5.97
C PHE A 79 8.31 -5.07 5.29
N ASP A 80 8.78 -6.25 5.70
CA ASP A 80 8.30 -7.54 5.20
C ASP A 80 6.80 -7.75 5.49
N ARG A 81 6.35 -7.44 6.71
CA ARG A 81 4.93 -7.53 7.07
C ARG A 81 4.07 -6.59 6.24
N ALA A 82 4.52 -5.35 6.03
CA ALA A 82 3.80 -4.38 5.22
C ALA A 82 3.74 -4.81 3.74
N CYS A 83 4.83 -5.35 3.19
CA CYS A 83 4.86 -5.97 1.86
C CYS A 83 3.90 -7.16 1.75
N HIS A 84 3.85 -8.01 2.77
CA HIS A 84 2.95 -9.15 2.80
C HIS A 84 1.48 -8.70 2.78
N ILE A 85 1.12 -7.73 3.64
CA ILE A 85 -0.24 -7.15 3.66
C ILE A 85 -0.58 -6.54 2.29
N LEU A 86 0.33 -5.75 1.71
CA LEU A 86 0.15 -5.16 0.38
C LEU A 86 -0.14 -6.23 -0.68
N ARG A 87 0.69 -7.30 -0.72
CA ARG A 87 0.54 -8.38 -1.69
C ARG A 87 -0.80 -9.12 -1.53
N VAL A 88 -1.11 -9.55 -0.31
CA VAL A 88 -2.37 -10.28 -0.04
C VAL A 88 -3.57 -9.42 -0.40
N SER A 89 -3.63 -8.17 0.09
CA SER A 89 -4.77 -7.29 -0.18
C SER A 89 -4.92 -6.98 -1.67
N LEU A 90 -3.83 -6.76 -2.40
CA LEU A 90 -3.91 -6.54 -3.85
C LEU A 90 -4.36 -7.80 -4.59
N THR A 91 -3.87 -8.98 -4.20
CA THR A 91 -4.32 -10.26 -4.78
C THR A 91 -5.82 -10.47 -4.55
N GLU A 92 -6.32 -10.25 -3.32
CA GLU A 92 -7.76 -10.36 -3.02
C GLU A 92 -8.62 -9.35 -3.80
N MET A 93 -8.08 -8.18 -4.12
CA MET A 93 -8.78 -7.19 -4.95
C MET A 93 -8.81 -7.57 -6.44
N ILE A 94 -7.77 -8.24 -6.95
CA ILE A 94 -7.68 -8.71 -8.34
C ILE A 94 -8.57 -9.95 -8.53
N GLU A 95 -8.53 -10.88 -7.58
CA GLU A 95 -9.26 -12.15 -7.58
C GLU A 95 -10.23 -12.19 -6.40
N PRO A 96 -11.35 -11.43 -6.43
CA PRO A 96 -12.33 -11.49 -5.35
C PRO A 96 -12.93 -12.90 -5.29
N PRO A 97 -13.08 -13.52 -4.10
CA PRO A 97 -13.85 -14.75 -3.97
C PRO A 97 -15.28 -14.48 -4.48
N GLY A 98 -15.69 -15.24 -5.49
CA GLY A 98 -16.97 -15.10 -6.19
C GLY A 98 -18.19 -15.35 -5.32
#